data_AF-A0A0P8APF0-F1
#
_entry.id   AF-A0A0P8APF0-F1
#
_cell.length_a   1.000
_cell.length_b   1.000
_cell.length_c   1.000
_cell.angle_alpha   90.00
_cell.angle_beta   90.00
_cell.angle_gamma   90.00
#
_symmetry.space_group_name_H-M   'P 1'
#
loop_
_entity.id
_entity.type
_entity.pdbx_description
1 polymer ?
#
loop_
_entity_poly.entity_id
_entity_poly.type
_entity_poly.pdbx_seq_one_letter_code
_entity_poly.pdbx_strand_id
1 'polypeptide(L)'
;HRAERLPDVLRSLPGGLGGLELLPLLPREGRAARLILLRGRAGARAPFRLHAGLVMHEGARHPGDREHYAPTIRAVLRDAAALEFPS
;
A
#
# COMPACT_ATOMS: atom_id res chain seq x y z
N HIS A 1 1.29 5.35 7.39
CA HIS A 1 0.80 4.98 8.74
C HIS A 1 0.58 3.47 8.83
N ARG A 2 0.54 2.91 10.06
CA ARG A 2 0.14 1.52 10.27
C ARG A 2 -1.30 1.31 9.80
N ALA A 3 -1.61 0.14 9.24
CA ALA A 3 -2.94 -0.18 8.71
C ALA A 3 -4.05 -0.03 9.77
N GLU A 4 -3.76 -0.31 11.05
CA GLU A 4 -4.70 -0.17 12.18
C GLU A 4 -5.23 1.25 12.39
N ARG A 5 -4.50 2.29 11.95
CA ARG A 5 -4.91 3.69 12.08
C ARG A 5 -5.78 4.16 10.92
N LEU A 6 -6.12 3.30 9.96
CA LEU A 6 -6.90 3.67 8.78
C LEU A 6 -8.23 4.35 9.13
N PRO A 7 -9.05 3.88 10.09
CA PRO A 7 -10.29 4.56 10.45
C PRO A 7 -10.09 6.01 10.88
N ASP A 8 -9.02 6.30 11.63
CA ASP A 8 -8.71 7.66 12.07
C ASP A 8 -8.23 8.52 10.91
N VAL A 9 -7.37 7.97 10.04
CA VAL A 9 -6.88 8.65 8.85
C VAL A 9 -8.04 9.06 7.95
N LEU A 10 -9.00 8.16 7.71
CA LEU A 10 -10.18 8.45 6.88
C LEU A 10 -11.05 9.54 7.48
N ARG A 11 -11.18 9.59 8.81
CA ARG A 11 -11.92 10.65 9.51
C ARG A 11 -11.22 12.00 9.49
N SER A 12 -9.89 12.03 9.37
CA SER A 12 -9.11 13.27 9.39
C SER A 12 -8.83 13.87 8.01
N LEU A 13 -9.35 13.28 6.93
CA LEU A 13 -9.15 13.81 5.57
C LEU A 13 -9.88 15.14 5.37
N PRO A 14 -9.30 16.09 4.63
CA PRO A 14 -9.98 17.34 4.31
C PRO A 14 -11.17 17.08 3.38
N GLY A 15 -12.29 17.77 3.61
CA GLY A 15 -13.55 17.54 2.88
C GLY A 15 -13.50 17.78 1.35
N GLY A 16 -12.46 18.42 0.84
CA GLY A 16 -12.22 18.61 -0.60
C GLY A 16 -11.41 17.49 -1.27
N LEU A 17 -10.95 16.49 -0.53
CA LEU A 17 -10.19 15.36 -1.06
C LEU A 17 -11.14 14.22 -1.41
N GLY A 18 -11.31 13.94 -2.71
CA GLY A 18 -12.13 12.81 -3.18
C GLY A 18 -11.35 11.86 -4.09
N GLY A 19 -12.04 10.89 -4.68
CA GLY A 19 -11.38 9.83 -5.45
C GLY A 19 -10.31 9.11 -4.62
N LEU A 20 -10.65 8.79 -3.38
CA LEU A 20 -9.72 8.18 -2.45
C LEU A 20 -9.39 6.75 -2.89
N GLU A 21 -8.12 6.42 -2.90
CA GLU A 21 -7.64 5.08 -3.28
C GLU A 21 -6.69 4.55 -2.21
N LEU A 22 -6.97 3.33 -1.74
CA LEU A 22 -6.18 2.65 -0.74
C LEU A 22 -5.48 1.43 -1.33
N LEU A 23 -4.14 1.41 -1.22
CA LEU A 23 -3.30 0.26 -1.57
C LEU A 23 -2.75 -0.38 -0.29
N PRO A 24 -3.24 -1.58 0.09
CA PRO A 24 -2.68 -2.33 1.21
C PRO A 24 -1.29 -2.87 0.87
N LEU A 25 -0.34 -2.77 1.81
CA LEU A 25 0.97 -3.41 1.70
C LEU A 25 1.01 -4.63 2.63
N LEU A 26 1.03 -5.81 2.02
CA LEU A 26 1.01 -7.10 2.70
C LEU A 26 2.45 -7.53 2.96
N PRO A 27 2.82 -7.92 4.18
CA PRO A 27 4.18 -8.40 4.42
C PRO A 27 4.49 -9.65 3.57
N ARG A 28 3.53 -10.58 3.46
CA ARG A 28 3.58 -11.81 2.67
C ARG A 28 2.17 -12.15 2.20
N GLU A 29 2.05 -13.01 1.21
CA GLU A 29 0.77 -13.49 0.69
C GLU A 29 -0.13 -14.07 1.79
N GLY A 30 -1.43 -13.78 1.72
CA GLY A 30 -2.43 -14.25 2.70
C GLY A 30 -2.31 -13.64 4.10
N ARG A 31 -1.40 -12.70 4.34
CA ARG A 31 -1.24 -12.02 5.63
C ARG A 31 -1.99 -10.69 5.64
N ALA A 32 -2.47 -10.29 6.81
CA ALA A 32 -3.04 -8.97 6.99
C ALA A 32 -2.03 -7.86 6.65
N ALA A 33 -2.51 -6.79 6.02
CA ALA A 33 -1.70 -5.63 5.70
C ALA A 33 -1.16 -4.96 6.97
N ARG A 34 0.11 -4.56 6.96
CA ARG A 34 0.74 -3.83 8.07
C ARG A 34 0.88 -2.34 7.79
N LEU A 35 1.05 -2.00 6.53
CA LEU A 35 1.13 -0.63 6.02
C LEU A 35 0.08 -0.44 4.93
N ILE A 36 -0.29 0.82 4.72
CA ILE A 36 -1.20 1.24 3.67
C ILE A 36 -0.64 2.49 3.00
N LEU A 37 -0.89 2.61 1.70
CA LEU A 37 -0.80 3.86 0.96
C LEU A 37 -2.21 4.35 0.69
N LEU A 38 -2.44 5.64 0.93
CA LEU A 38 -3.71 6.31 0.67
C LEU A 38 -3.40 7.52 -0.20
N ARG A 39 -4.07 7.62 -1.35
CA ARG A 39 -4.04 8.81 -2.20
C ARG A 39 -5.44 9.33 -2.44
N GLY A 40 -5.53 10.59 -2.82
CA GLY A 40 -6.77 11.23 -3.24
C GLY A 40 -6.44 12.42 -4.12
N ARG A 41 -7.45 12.96 -4.79
CA ARG A 41 -7.30 14.14 -5.64
C ARG A 41 -8.27 15.23 -5.19
N ALA A 42 -7.75 16.44 -5.00
CA ALA A 42 -8.55 17.59 -4.64
C ALA A 42 -9.65 17.84 -5.68
N GLY A 43 -10.87 18.06 -5.21
CA GLY A 43 -12.06 18.29 -6.04
C GLY A 43 -12.55 17.07 -6.82
N ALA A 44 -11.90 15.90 -6.71
CA ALA A 44 -12.37 14.70 -7.38
C ALA A 44 -13.68 14.20 -6.75
N ARG A 45 -14.54 13.60 -7.59
CA ARG A 45 -15.84 13.04 -7.19
C ARG A 45 -15.95 11.53 -7.39
N ALA A 46 -14.83 10.89 -7.77
CA ALA A 46 -14.80 9.45 -7.93
C ALA A 46 -15.04 8.74 -6.59
N PRO A 47 -15.67 7.55 -6.59
CA PRO A 47 -15.88 6.76 -5.38
C PRO A 47 -14.54 6.29 -4.80
N PHE A 48 -14.58 5.88 -3.53
CA PHE A 48 -13.45 5.22 -2.89
C PHE A 48 -13.08 3.91 -3.61
N ARG A 49 -11.79 3.60 -3.73
CA ARG A 49 -11.28 2.33 -4.27
C ARG A 49 -10.36 1.64 -3.28
N LEU A 50 -10.64 0.38 -3.01
CA LEU A 50 -9.75 -0.54 -2.31
C LEU A 50 -9.03 -1.41 -3.35
N HIS A 51 -7.71 -1.32 -3.41
CA HIS A 51 -6.90 -2.10 -4.33
C HIS A 51 -6.52 -3.47 -3.75
N ALA A 52 -6.15 -4.38 -4.64
CA ALA A 52 -5.51 -5.63 -4.26
C ALA A 52 -4.21 -5.34 -3.48
N GLY A 53 -3.90 -6.23 -2.54
CA GLY A 53 -2.73 -6.09 -1.69
C GLY A 53 -1.41 -6.23 -2.45
N LEU A 54 -0.49 -5.28 -2.29
CA LEU A 54 0.87 -5.40 -2.78
C LEU A 54 1.72 -6.21 -1.80
N VAL A 55 2.17 -7.39 -2.23
CA VAL A 55 2.99 -8.28 -1.41
C VAL A 55 4.43 -7.78 -1.39
N MET A 56 4.93 -7.51 -0.18
CA MET A 56 6.25 -6.93 0.05
C MET A 56 7.37 -7.97 -0.10
N HIS A 57 7.17 -9.19 0.39
CA HIS A 57 8.22 -10.21 0.46
C HIS A 57 7.84 -11.55 -0.18
N GLU A 58 8.81 -12.21 -0.82
CA GLU A 58 8.67 -13.52 -1.47
C GLU A 58 8.64 -14.68 -0.47
N GLY A 59 7.76 -15.65 -0.72
CA GLY A 59 7.62 -16.86 0.08
C GLY A 59 6.72 -16.67 1.31
N ALA A 60 6.23 -17.79 1.85
CA ALA A 60 5.31 -17.76 2.99
C ALA A 60 5.99 -17.43 4.33
N ARG A 61 7.31 -17.62 4.43
CA ARG A 61 8.10 -17.42 5.65
C ARG A 61 9.42 -16.72 5.33
N HIS A 62 10.04 -16.15 6.36
CA HIS A 62 11.38 -15.57 6.28
C HIS A 62 12.42 -16.69 6.43
N PRO A 63 13.21 -17.02 5.39
CA PRO A 63 14.06 -18.21 5.40
C PRO A 63 15.48 -17.97 5.95
N GLY A 64 15.83 -16.75 6.38
CA GLY A 64 17.15 -16.45 6.95
C GLY A 64 17.46 -14.96 6.89
N ASP A 65 18.62 -14.54 7.39
CA ASP A 65 19.00 -13.13 7.58
C ASP A 65 19.42 -12.43 6.27
N ARG A 66 18.54 -12.44 5.28
CA ARG A 66 18.70 -11.71 4.03
C ARG A 66 17.39 -11.07 3.62
N GLU A 67 17.49 -10.04 2.80
CA GLU A 67 16.34 -9.35 2.24
C GLU A 67 15.61 -10.25 1.23
N HIS A 68 14.29 -10.36 1.41
CA HIS A 68 13.42 -11.20 0.59
C HIS A 68 12.29 -10.39 -0.04
N TYR A 69 12.57 -9.17 -0.51
CA TYR A 69 11.53 -8.38 -1.18
C TYR A 69 11.11 -9.05 -2.48
N ALA A 70 9.82 -8.92 -2.81
CA ALA A 70 9.33 -9.22 -4.14
C ALA A 70 10.12 -8.42 -5.20
N PRO A 71 10.34 -8.95 -6.41
CA PRO A 71 11.20 -8.32 -7.41
C PRO A 71 10.85 -6.85 -7.69
N THR A 72 9.55 -6.54 -7.78
CA THR A 72 9.04 -5.17 -7.98
C THR A 72 9.39 -4.24 -6.82
N ILE A 73 9.30 -4.73 -5.58
CA ILE A 73 9.60 -3.97 -4.37
C ILE A 73 11.10 -3.74 -4.23
N ARG A 74 11.91 -4.76 -4.53
CA ARG A 74 13.37 -4.62 -4.58
C ARG A 74 13.77 -3.55 -5.59
N ALA A 75 13.18 -3.55 -6.78
CA ALA A 75 13.47 -2.54 -7.81
C ALA A 75 13.15 -1.11 -7.33
N VAL A 76 12.03 -0.93 -6.62
CA VAL A 76 11.68 0.38 -6.03
C VAL A 76 12.71 0.80 -4.97
N LEU A 77 13.05 -0.10 -4.04
CA LEU A 77 13.88 0.25 -2.89
C LEU A 77 15.39 0.30 -3.18
N ARG A 78 15.86 -0.42 -4.21
CA ARG A 78 17.29 -0.60 -4.51
C ARG A 78 17.71 0.00 -5.85
N ASP A 79 16.80 0.01 -6.82
CA ASP A 79 17.09 0.42 -8.20
C ASP A 79 16.35 1.72 -8.59
N ALA A 80 15.75 2.41 -7.61
CA ALA A 80 14.99 3.65 -7.79
C ALA A 80 13.85 3.57 -8.84
N ALA A 81 13.28 2.37 -9.03
CA ALA A 81 12.11 2.21 -9.88
C ALA A 81 10.89 2.94 -9.28
N ALA A 82 9.97 3.36 -10.14
CA ALA A 82 8.70 3.92 -9.69
C ALA A 82 7.87 2.85 -8.97
N LEU A 83 7.16 3.27 -7.90
CA LEU A 83 6.12 2.43 -7.32
C LEU A 83 4.84 2.61 -8.12
N GLU A 84 4.54 1.63 -8.97
CA GLU A 84 3.31 1.60 -9.74
C GLU A 84 2.09 1.50 -8.81
N PHE A 85 1.22 2.50 -8.87
CA PHE A 85 -0.02 2.51 -8.13
C PHE A 85 -1.15 2.04 -9.06
N PRO A 86 -1.88 0.96 -8.72
CA PRO A 86 -2.84 0.37 -9.66
C PRO A 86 -3.89 1.38 -10.13
N SER A 87 -4.23 1.28 -11.42
CA SER A 87 -5.22 2.13 -12.10
C SER A 87 -6.65 1.69 -11.88
#